data_AF-A0AAU4YFW1-F1
#
_entry.id   AF-A0AAU4YFW1-F1
#
_cell.length_a   1.000
_cell.length_b   1.000
_cell.length_c   1.000
_cell.angle_alpha   90.00
_cell.angle_beta   90.00
_cell.angle_gamma   90.00
#
_symmetry.space_group_name_H-M   'P 1'
#
loop_
_entity.id
_entity.type
_entity.pdbx_description
1 polymer ?
#
loop_
_entity_poly.entity_id
_entity_poly.type
_entity_poly.pdbx_seq_one_letter_code
_entity_poly.pdbx_strand_id
1 'polypeptide(L)'
;MTQSVTLDALDRRLIHALQIDGRASFSRIATVLGAPERTVARRYHRLRSALVIRVVGLVDSRRIGMLDWFVRIDCTPDATDALTTALAQRDDTSWIAPLAGGTRLTCMVRTPGAGADGGRPLFDHLLRTPGVRDVEAGCVLRPVAGVGGWAGRTSALDASEQAALLGPTPESPDGPEVLAEAPGWGEAEARLTGELALDGRADVAELAAVTGWSASTVRRHIAGLRAAGVLHFEVDVSPSHFGFPVEALLWLEVSPAALGGVTEALSQHAAVAFAAVTTGRTSVFAMVQCRDTDALYDYLAGELAALPGIGRMETALVQRRAKRAGPLLLPSAAERAQRFPPRPTAYRVSRMRTS
;
A
#
# COMPACT_ATOMS: atom_id res chain seq x y z
N MET A 1 2.32 13.04 -21.06
CA MET A 1 3.52 12.36 -21.59
C MET A 1 4.61 12.47 -20.53
N THR A 2 4.78 11.43 -19.71
CA THR A 2 5.81 11.39 -18.67
C THR A 2 7.13 11.02 -19.36
N GLN A 3 8.15 11.90 -19.33
CA GLN A 3 9.49 11.52 -19.76
C GLN A 3 9.89 10.24 -19.01
N SER A 4 10.26 9.18 -19.72
CA SER A 4 10.72 7.96 -19.07
C SER A 4 12.09 8.23 -18.44
N VAL A 5 12.08 8.45 -17.12
CA VAL A 5 13.32 8.49 -16.35
C VAL A 5 13.89 7.07 -16.35
N THR A 6 14.98 6.87 -17.07
CA THR A 6 15.72 5.61 -17.08
C THR A 6 16.52 5.53 -15.79
N LEU A 7 16.26 4.50 -14.97
CA LEU A 7 16.97 4.26 -13.72
C LEU A 7 18.31 3.59 -14.01
N ASP A 8 19.42 4.21 -13.61
CA ASP A 8 20.74 3.57 -13.67
C ASP A 8 20.96 2.59 -12.50
N ALA A 9 22.10 1.90 -12.50
CA ALA A 9 22.42 0.90 -11.48
C ALA A 9 22.44 1.49 -10.05
N LEU A 10 22.95 2.72 -9.88
CA LEU A 10 22.99 3.38 -8.59
C LEU A 10 21.59 3.82 -8.16
N ASP A 11 20.76 4.29 -9.09
CA ASP A 11 19.36 4.62 -8.82
C ASP A 11 18.59 3.38 -8.32
N ARG A 12 18.76 2.22 -8.97
CA ARG A 12 18.14 0.96 -8.55
C ARG A 12 18.61 0.50 -7.17
N ARG A 13 19.91 0.62 -6.88
CA ARG A 13 20.50 0.32 -5.57
C ARG A 13 20.00 1.26 -4.48
N LEU A 14 19.91 2.56 -4.76
CA LEU A 14 19.34 3.55 -3.85
C LEU A 14 17.87 3.25 -3.55
N ILE A 15 17.08 2.94 -4.57
CA ILE A 15 15.67 2.59 -4.38
C ILE A 15 15.57 1.33 -3.54
N HIS A 16 16.35 0.29 -3.83
CA HIS A 16 16.37 -0.92 -3.01
C HIS A 16 16.76 -0.63 -1.55
N ALA A 17 17.73 0.26 -1.31
CA ALA A 17 18.12 0.64 0.04
C ALA A 17 16.95 1.30 0.81
N LEU A 18 16.23 2.21 0.16
CA LEU A 18 15.05 2.87 0.72
C LEU A 18 13.86 1.90 0.88
N GLN A 19 13.81 0.84 0.10
CA GLN A 19 12.79 -0.19 0.21
C GLN A 19 12.98 -1.08 1.43
N ILE A 20 14.21 -1.19 1.92
CA ILE A 20 14.57 -1.90 3.15
C ILE A 20 14.34 -1.00 4.38
N ASP A 21 14.81 0.25 4.31
CA ASP A 21 14.51 1.27 5.31
C ASP A 21 14.25 2.63 4.65
N GLY A 22 12.97 2.95 4.48
CA GLY A 22 12.53 4.20 3.82
C GLY A 22 13.04 5.47 4.47
N ARG A 23 13.44 5.40 5.75
CA ARG A 23 13.97 6.53 6.51
C ARG A 23 15.47 6.45 6.79
N ALA A 24 16.20 5.48 6.22
CA ALA A 24 17.66 5.42 6.36
C ALA A 24 18.31 6.74 5.94
N SER A 25 19.30 7.21 6.71
CA SER A 25 20.03 8.44 6.38
C SER A 25 20.80 8.28 5.07
N PHE A 26 21.00 9.37 4.34
CA PHE A 26 21.81 9.30 3.11
C PHE A 26 23.26 8.92 3.41
N SER A 27 23.80 9.28 4.57
CA SER A 27 25.09 8.79 5.05
C SER A 27 25.13 7.27 5.21
N ARG A 28 24.13 6.65 5.83
CA ARG A 28 24.06 5.18 6.00
C ARG A 28 23.95 4.48 4.65
N ILE A 29 23.06 4.98 3.78
CA ILE A 29 22.89 4.44 2.43
C ILE A 29 24.21 4.59 1.64
N ALA A 30 24.86 5.76 1.70
CA ALA A 30 26.13 6.03 1.03
C ALA A 30 27.23 5.04 1.42
N THR A 31 27.37 4.74 2.71
CA THR A 31 28.30 3.73 3.22
C THR A 31 28.01 2.36 2.63
N VAL A 32 26.75 1.91 2.68
CA VAL A 32 26.35 0.60 2.15
C VAL A 32 26.56 0.51 0.63
N LEU A 33 26.27 1.58 -0.11
CA LEU A 33 26.38 1.59 -1.55
C LEU A 33 27.81 1.84 -2.07
N GLY A 34 28.76 2.20 -1.20
CA GLY A 34 30.11 2.60 -1.60
C GLY A 34 30.14 3.88 -2.45
N ALA A 35 29.20 4.82 -2.19
CA ALA A 35 29.04 6.03 -2.99
C ALA A 35 29.10 7.30 -2.12
N PRO A 36 29.52 8.47 -2.64
CA PRO A 36 29.50 9.70 -1.86
C PRO A 36 28.08 10.11 -1.42
N GLU A 37 27.93 10.55 -0.17
CA GLU A 37 26.62 10.96 0.39
C GLU A 37 25.93 12.04 -0.45
N ARG A 38 26.68 13.05 -0.90
CA ARG A 38 26.15 14.11 -1.79
C ARG A 38 25.59 13.53 -3.09
N THR A 39 26.18 12.45 -3.61
CA THR A 39 25.68 11.77 -4.81
C THR A 39 24.36 11.08 -4.52
N VAL A 40 24.27 10.33 -3.41
CA VAL A 40 23.04 9.64 -2.99
C VAL A 40 21.90 10.63 -2.75
N ALA A 41 22.15 11.70 -2.00
CA ALA A 41 21.16 12.75 -1.72
C ALA A 41 20.67 13.42 -3.01
N ARG A 42 21.59 13.84 -3.90
CA ARG A 42 21.24 14.44 -5.20
C ARG A 42 20.38 13.50 -6.05
N ARG A 43 20.71 12.21 -6.09
CA ARG A 43 19.98 11.18 -6.84
C ARG A 43 18.57 10.99 -6.30
N TYR A 44 18.43 10.88 -4.98
CA TYR A 44 17.13 10.82 -4.31
C TYR A 44 16.25 12.02 -4.66
N HIS A 45 16.77 13.24 -4.48
CA HIS A 45 16.01 14.45 -4.75
C HIS A 45 15.58 14.55 -6.21
N ARG A 46 16.45 14.19 -7.16
CA ARG A 46 16.09 14.13 -8.59
C ARG A 46 14.94 13.15 -8.84
N LEU A 47 15.01 11.93 -8.30
CA LEU A 47 13.97 10.91 -8.49
C LEU A 47 12.64 11.31 -7.83
N ARG A 48 12.69 11.93 -6.65
CA ARG A 48 11.51 12.46 -5.94
C ARG A 48 10.87 13.63 -6.70
N SER A 49 11.66 14.61 -7.13
CA SER A 49 11.17 15.78 -7.88
C SER A 49 10.60 15.42 -9.25
N ALA A 50 11.10 14.35 -9.86
CA ALA A 50 10.55 13.79 -11.10
C ALA A 50 9.34 12.86 -10.88
N LEU A 51 8.85 12.71 -9.63
CA LEU A 51 7.75 11.83 -9.24
C LEU A 51 7.95 10.35 -9.60
N VAL A 52 9.20 9.92 -9.71
CA VAL A 52 9.56 8.52 -10.01
C VAL A 52 9.45 7.66 -8.76
N ILE A 53 9.88 8.22 -7.62
CA ILE A 53 9.81 7.54 -6.33
C ILE A 53 9.22 8.45 -5.27
N ARG A 54 8.56 7.84 -4.29
CA ARG A 54 8.12 8.50 -3.08
C ARG A 54 8.25 7.55 -1.91
N VAL A 55 8.75 8.03 -0.78
CA VAL A 55 8.64 7.27 0.46
C VAL A 55 7.30 7.61 1.10
N VAL A 56 6.54 6.61 1.50
CA VAL A 56 5.23 6.76 2.14
C VAL A 56 5.22 6.04 3.47
N GLY A 57 4.67 6.69 4.49
CA GLY A 57 4.34 6.07 5.78
C GLY A 57 2.97 5.41 5.67
N LEU A 58 2.93 4.09 5.86
CA LEU A 58 1.73 3.29 5.81
C LEU A 58 1.41 2.76 7.20
N VAL A 59 0.13 2.85 7.55
CA VAL A 59 -0.39 2.36 8.82
C VAL A 59 -1.06 1.01 8.59
N ASP A 60 -0.74 0.01 9.41
CA ASP A 60 -1.50 -1.24 9.47
C ASP A 60 -2.90 -0.93 10.02
N SER A 61 -3.88 -0.95 9.12
CA SER A 61 -5.28 -0.65 9.38
C SER A 61 -5.82 -1.47 10.56
N ARG A 62 -5.45 -2.74 10.65
CA ARG A 62 -6.00 -3.68 11.64
C ARG A 62 -5.52 -3.34 13.04
N ARG A 63 -4.28 -2.87 13.16
CA ARG A 63 -3.73 -2.40 14.45
C ARG A 63 -4.40 -1.13 14.94
N ILE A 64 -5.10 -0.38 14.08
CA ILE A 64 -5.88 0.80 14.46
C ILE A 64 -7.39 0.58 14.35
N GLY A 65 -7.85 -0.67 14.44
CA GLY A 65 -9.27 -1.02 14.50
C GLY A 65 -10.02 -0.75 13.19
N MET A 66 -9.30 -0.73 12.06
CA MET A 66 -9.87 -0.58 10.72
C MET A 66 -9.77 -1.92 9.96
N LEU A 67 -10.72 -2.13 9.06
CA LEU A 67 -10.77 -3.23 8.10
C LEU A 67 -10.38 -2.73 6.72
N ASP A 68 -9.62 -3.51 5.99
CA ASP A 68 -9.33 -3.28 4.57
C ASP A 68 -10.20 -4.20 3.72
N TRP A 69 -10.71 -3.68 2.62
CA TRP A 69 -11.60 -4.38 1.70
C TRP A 69 -11.04 -4.30 0.29
N PHE A 70 -10.87 -5.42 -0.39
CA PHE A 70 -10.72 -5.43 -1.84
C PHE A 70 -12.09 -5.32 -2.47
N VAL A 71 -12.30 -4.25 -3.24
CA VAL A 71 -13.58 -3.94 -3.86
C VAL A 71 -13.41 -3.99 -5.37
N ARG A 72 -14.27 -4.79 -6.01
CA ARG A 72 -14.42 -4.89 -7.46
C ARG A 72 -15.73 -4.22 -7.83
N ILE A 73 -15.65 -3.24 -8.72
CA ILE A 73 -16.78 -2.40 -9.11
C ILE A 73 -17.00 -2.58 -10.61
N ASP A 74 -18.13 -3.17 -10.95
CA ASP A 74 -18.60 -3.25 -12.33
C ASP A 74 -19.34 -1.96 -12.64
N CYS A 75 -19.00 -1.34 -13.76
CA CYS A 75 -19.57 -0.07 -14.15
C CYS A 75 -19.73 0.05 -15.66
N THR A 76 -20.50 1.04 -16.09
CA THR A 76 -20.63 1.37 -17.50
C THR A 76 -19.34 1.98 -18.04
N PRO A 77 -18.98 1.73 -19.31
CA PRO A 77 -17.72 2.24 -19.88
C PRO A 77 -17.50 3.75 -19.71
N ASP A 78 -18.57 4.53 -19.83
CA ASP A 78 -18.61 5.98 -19.68
C ASP A 78 -18.44 6.45 -18.23
N ALA A 79 -18.72 5.60 -17.24
CA ALA A 79 -18.57 5.92 -15.82
C ALA A 79 -17.16 5.60 -15.28
N THR A 80 -16.40 4.72 -15.93
CA THR A 80 -15.13 4.18 -15.41
C THR A 80 -14.12 5.26 -15.04
N ASP A 81 -13.88 6.23 -15.91
CA ASP A 81 -12.88 7.28 -15.66
C ASP A 81 -13.33 8.28 -14.58
N ALA A 82 -14.63 8.61 -14.56
CA ALA A 82 -15.21 9.47 -13.54
C ALA A 82 -15.15 8.81 -12.14
N LEU A 83 -15.54 7.53 -12.05
CA LEU A 83 -15.44 6.73 -10.83
C LEU A 83 -14.00 6.58 -10.36
N THR A 84 -13.08 6.26 -11.28
CA THR A 84 -11.65 6.14 -10.99
C THR A 84 -11.11 7.43 -10.38
N THR A 85 -11.46 8.59 -10.96
CA THR A 85 -11.04 9.91 -10.48
C THR A 85 -11.66 10.23 -9.12
N ALA A 86 -12.95 9.98 -8.94
CA ALA A 86 -13.66 10.25 -7.70
C ALA A 86 -13.11 9.39 -6.55
N LEU A 87 -12.89 8.11 -6.77
CA LEU A 87 -12.26 7.22 -5.79
C LEU A 87 -10.85 7.70 -5.47
N ALA A 88 -10.05 8.10 -6.47
CA ALA A 88 -8.66 8.51 -6.25
C ALA A 88 -8.50 9.72 -5.32
N GLN A 89 -9.55 10.54 -5.21
CA GLN A 89 -9.59 11.70 -4.32
C GLN A 89 -9.96 11.36 -2.87
N ARG A 90 -10.42 10.14 -2.58
CA ARG A 90 -10.80 9.76 -1.22
C ARG A 90 -9.60 9.27 -0.41
N ASP A 91 -9.52 9.69 0.85
CA ASP A 91 -8.45 9.26 1.76
C ASP A 91 -8.60 7.83 2.26
N ASP A 92 -9.82 7.30 2.26
CA ASP A 92 -10.14 5.93 2.70
C ASP A 92 -9.99 4.88 1.59
N THR A 93 -9.59 5.28 0.39
CA THR A 93 -9.36 4.35 -0.74
C THR A 93 -7.92 4.40 -1.23
N SER A 94 -7.43 3.29 -1.74
CA SER A 94 -6.07 3.13 -2.27
C SER A 94 -6.07 2.08 -3.40
N TRP A 95 -4.93 1.94 -4.08
CA TRP A 95 -4.74 0.91 -5.12
C TRP A 95 -5.83 0.89 -6.20
N ILE A 96 -6.22 2.08 -6.68
CA ILE A 96 -7.32 2.23 -7.63
C ILE A 96 -6.81 1.96 -9.04
N ALA A 97 -7.46 1.03 -9.72
CA ALA A 97 -7.09 0.58 -11.05
C ALA A 97 -8.32 0.21 -11.90
N PRO A 98 -8.58 0.89 -13.03
CA PRO A 98 -9.42 0.32 -14.07
C PRO A 98 -8.78 -0.94 -14.67
N LEU A 99 -9.60 -1.94 -14.94
CA LEU A 99 -9.19 -3.20 -15.54
C LEU A 99 -9.36 -3.17 -17.06
N ALA A 100 -8.61 -4.03 -17.74
CA ALA A 100 -8.77 -4.23 -19.18
C ALA A 100 -10.23 -4.59 -19.50
N GLY A 101 -10.75 -4.02 -20.59
CA GLY A 101 -12.16 -4.11 -20.98
C GLY A 101 -13.00 -2.89 -20.59
N GLY A 102 -12.53 -2.03 -19.68
CA GLY A 102 -13.10 -0.70 -19.46
C GLY A 102 -14.48 -0.66 -18.78
N THR A 103 -14.99 -1.79 -18.27
CA THR A 103 -16.28 -1.89 -17.57
C THR A 103 -16.13 -2.29 -16.10
N ARG A 104 -14.90 -2.28 -15.59
CA ARG A 104 -14.58 -2.76 -14.26
C ARG A 104 -13.38 -2.01 -13.72
N LEU A 105 -13.41 -1.69 -12.44
CA LEU A 105 -12.27 -1.16 -11.71
C LEU A 105 -12.17 -1.82 -10.34
N THR A 106 -10.97 -1.81 -9.77
CA THR A 106 -10.70 -2.32 -8.44
C THR A 106 -10.12 -1.24 -7.56
N CYS A 107 -10.39 -1.32 -6.26
CA CYS A 107 -9.72 -0.51 -5.26
C CYS A 107 -9.63 -1.26 -3.93
N MET A 108 -8.76 -0.78 -3.06
CA MET A 108 -8.79 -1.16 -1.65
C MET A 108 -9.48 -0.05 -0.88
N VAL A 109 -10.45 -0.38 -0.03
CA VAL A 109 -11.15 0.60 0.80
C VAL A 109 -11.01 0.25 2.27
N ARG A 110 -10.83 1.25 3.11
CA ARG A 110 -10.68 1.11 4.55
C ARG A 110 -11.93 1.56 5.27
N THR A 111 -12.42 0.76 6.22
CA THR A 111 -13.58 1.10 7.06
C THR A 111 -13.26 0.85 8.53
N PRO A 112 -13.93 1.49 9.49
CA PRO A 112 -13.84 1.08 10.89
C PRO A 112 -14.31 -0.37 11.07
N GLY A 113 -13.65 -1.11 11.96
CA GLY A 113 -14.02 -2.47 12.36
C GLY A 113 -15.06 -2.52 13.47
N ALA A 114 -15.09 -1.50 14.36
CA ALA A 114 -16.08 -1.38 15.41
C ALA A 114 -17.33 -0.61 14.92
N GLY A 115 -18.45 -1.31 14.79
CA GLY A 115 -19.77 -0.78 14.39
C GLY A 115 -20.61 -1.84 13.68
N ALA A 116 -21.94 -1.85 13.90
CA ALA A 116 -22.86 -2.89 13.40
C ALA A 116 -22.93 -3.03 11.87
N ASP A 117 -22.37 -2.06 11.14
CA ASP A 117 -22.59 -1.95 9.71
C ASP A 117 -21.41 -2.45 8.84
N GLY A 118 -20.22 -2.69 9.40
CA GLY A 118 -19.10 -3.33 8.68
C GLY A 118 -18.77 -2.72 7.31
N GLY A 119 -18.93 -1.40 7.14
CA GLY A 119 -18.74 -0.72 5.86
C GLY A 119 -19.98 -0.62 4.96
N ARG A 120 -21.15 -1.15 5.33
CA ARG A 120 -22.42 -1.06 4.57
C ARG A 120 -22.72 0.32 3.98
N PRO A 121 -22.66 1.43 4.75
CA PRO A 121 -22.98 2.75 4.21
C PRO A 121 -22.13 3.15 3.00
N LEU A 122 -20.87 2.71 2.97
CA LEU A 122 -19.98 2.94 1.83
C LEU A 122 -20.41 2.10 0.63
N PHE A 123 -20.64 0.80 0.81
CA PHE A 123 -21.04 -0.09 -0.27
C PHE A 123 -22.40 0.28 -0.84
N ASP A 124 -23.35 0.65 0.01
CA ASP A 124 -24.66 1.18 -0.37
C ASP A 124 -24.53 2.47 -1.19
N HIS A 125 -23.58 3.34 -0.83
CA HIS A 125 -23.31 4.56 -1.59
C HIS A 125 -22.69 4.24 -2.97
N LEU A 126 -21.76 3.29 -3.04
CA LEU A 126 -21.19 2.84 -4.32
C LEU A 126 -22.26 2.25 -5.22
N LEU A 127 -23.12 1.38 -4.71
CA LEU A 127 -24.24 0.78 -5.46
C LEU A 127 -25.27 1.82 -5.94
N ARG A 128 -25.45 2.93 -5.23
CA ARG A 128 -26.31 4.05 -5.65
C ARG A 128 -25.63 5.02 -6.62
N THR A 129 -24.34 4.87 -6.88
CA THR A 129 -23.61 5.78 -7.76
C THR A 129 -23.99 5.51 -9.21
N PRO A 130 -24.42 6.53 -9.99
CA PRO A 130 -24.77 6.35 -11.39
C PRO A 130 -23.64 5.68 -12.19
N GLY A 131 -24.01 4.70 -13.02
CA GLY A 131 -23.07 3.93 -13.82
C GLY A 131 -22.45 2.72 -13.11
N VAL A 132 -22.57 2.59 -11.79
CA VAL A 132 -22.21 1.35 -11.07
C VAL A 132 -23.30 0.31 -11.28
N ARG A 133 -22.91 -0.91 -11.68
CA ARG A 133 -23.81 -2.05 -11.94
C ARG A 133 -23.75 -3.09 -10.83
N ASP A 134 -22.56 -3.35 -10.33
CA ASP A 134 -22.33 -4.32 -9.26
C ASP A 134 -21.09 -3.96 -8.44
N VAL A 135 -21.08 -4.38 -7.19
CA VAL A 135 -19.98 -4.17 -6.24
C VAL A 135 -19.76 -5.45 -5.46
N GLU A 136 -18.62 -6.08 -5.68
CA GLU A 136 -18.16 -7.21 -4.88
C GLU A 136 -17.05 -6.75 -3.93
N ALA A 137 -17.18 -7.06 -2.64
CA ALA A 137 -16.21 -6.67 -1.63
C ALA A 137 -15.75 -7.89 -0.82
N GLY A 138 -14.43 -8.11 -0.78
CA GLY A 138 -13.78 -9.09 0.07
C GLY A 138 -12.99 -8.40 1.18
N CYS A 139 -13.40 -8.60 2.44
CA CYS A 139 -12.64 -8.12 3.59
C CYS A 139 -11.32 -8.87 3.68
N VAL A 140 -10.22 -8.14 3.81
CA VAL A 140 -8.87 -8.68 3.99
C VAL A 140 -8.75 -9.24 5.40
N LEU A 141 -8.68 -10.57 5.50
CA LEU A 141 -8.50 -11.26 6.77
C LEU A 141 -7.02 -11.29 7.17
N ARG A 142 -6.15 -11.59 6.20
CA ARG A 142 -4.71 -11.72 6.43
C ARG A 142 -3.94 -11.41 5.15
N PRO A 143 -3.06 -10.39 5.13
CA PRO A 143 -2.07 -10.26 4.09
C PRO A 143 -1.02 -11.37 4.25
N VAL A 144 -0.60 -11.95 3.14
CA VAL A 144 0.35 -13.08 3.10
C VAL A 144 1.59 -12.77 2.27
N ALA A 145 1.51 -11.78 1.37
CA ALA A 145 2.66 -11.27 0.62
C ALA A 145 2.57 -9.75 0.45
N GLY A 146 3.71 -9.09 0.27
CA GLY A 146 3.79 -7.67 -0.06
C GLY A 146 3.68 -6.69 1.11
N VAL A 147 3.63 -7.17 2.36
CA VAL A 147 3.72 -6.32 3.57
C VAL A 147 5.15 -5.81 3.71
N GLY A 148 5.38 -4.50 3.63
CA GLY A 148 6.74 -3.92 3.56
C GLY A 148 7.30 -3.85 2.13
N GLY A 149 6.45 -4.08 1.13
CA GLY A 149 6.76 -3.96 -0.28
C GLY A 149 7.01 -5.29 -1.00
N TRP A 150 7.08 -5.22 -2.33
CA TRP A 150 7.19 -6.38 -3.21
C TRP A 150 8.63 -6.90 -3.34
N ALA A 151 8.90 -8.14 -2.92
CA ALA A 151 10.25 -8.71 -2.97
C ALA A 151 10.83 -8.81 -4.40
N GLY A 152 10.01 -9.08 -5.42
CA GLY A 152 10.45 -9.26 -6.81
C GLY A 152 10.80 -7.97 -7.58
N ARG A 153 10.62 -6.79 -6.97
CA ARG A 153 10.81 -5.49 -7.65
C ARG A 153 12.26 -5.18 -8.00
N THR A 154 13.22 -5.64 -7.19
CA THR A 154 14.66 -5.40 -7.40
C THR A 154 15.50 -6.34 -6.55
N SER A 155 16.59 -6.85 -7.11
CA SER A 155 17.64 -7.63 -6.41
C SER A 155 18.97 -6.87 -6.39
N ALA A 156 18.93 -5.55 -6.50
CA ALA A 156 20.13 -4.72 -6.71
C ALA A 156 21.12 -4.68 -5.53
N LEU A 157 20.72 -5.16 -4.36
CA LEU A 157 21.55 -5.24 -3.16
C LEU A 157 21.66 -6.70 -2.73
N ASP A 158 22.86 -7.09 -2.32
CA ASP A 158 23.10 -8.42 -1.77
C ASP A 158 22.62 -8.53 -0.31
N ALA A 159 22.63 -9.75 0.25
CA ALA A 159 22.15 -10.01 1.60
C ALA A 159 22.93 -9.24 2.68
N SER A 160 24.23 -8.98 2.46
CA SER A 160 25.07 -8.25 3.43
C SER A 160 24.75 -6.76 3.44
N GLU A 161 24.54 -6.17 2.26
CA GLU A 161 24.11 -4.80 2.08
C GLU A 161 22.71 -4.58 2.66
N GLN A 162 21.81 -5.54 2.46
CA GLN A 162 20.47 -5.52 3.06
C GLN A 162 20.53 -5.57 4.58
N ALA A 163 21.31 -6.49 5.15
CA ALA A 163 21.50 -6.61 6.59
C ALA A 163 22.10 -5.33 7.21
N ALA A 164 23.01 -4.65 6.51
CA ALA A 164 23.61 -3.40 6.97
C ALA A 164 22.61 -2.22 7.01
N LEU A 165 21.50 -2.30 6.27
CA LEU A 165 20.42 -1.30 6.26
C LEU A 165 19.31 -1.60 7.27
N LEU A 166 19.04 -2.88 7.52
CA LEU A 166 18.16 -3.29 8.61
C LEU A 166 18.80 -2.84 9.93
N GLY A 167 18.09 -2.02 10.73
CA GLY A 167 18.47 -1.79 12.12
C GLY A 167 18.27 -3.07 12.95
N PRO A 168 18.53 -3.05 14.27
CA PRO A 168 18.01 -4.11 15.15
C PRO A 168 16.51 -4.24 14.89
N THR A 169 16.08 -5.42 14.47
CA THR A 169 14.66 -5.70 14.20
C THR A 169 13.95 -5.62 15.54
N PRO A 170 12.99 -4.70 15.75
CA PRO A 170 12.12 -4.81 16.91
C PRO A 170 11.40 -6.15 16.76
N GLU A 171 11.50 -7.03 17.75
CA GLU A 171 10.64 -8.21 17.82
C GLU A 171 9.21 -7.72 17.65
N SER A 172 8.53 -8.24 16.62
CA SER A 172 7.11 -7.97 16.44
C SER A 172 6.41 -8.43 17.72
N PRO A 173 5.65 -7.58 18.43
CA PRO A 173 4.89 -8.04 19.57
C PRO A 173 4.02 -9.22 19.11
N ASP A 174 4.13 -10.35 19.80
CA ASP A 174 3.28 -11.51 19.58
C ASP A 174 1.81 -11.09 19.72
N GLY A 175 1.05 -11.22 18.64
CA GLY A 175 -0.40 -10.99 18.60
C GLY A 175 -0.85 -9.54 18.36
N PRO A 176 -2.09 -9.35 17.86
CA PRO A 176 -2.62 -8.03 17.55
C PRO A 176 -3.15 -7.37 18.82
N GLU A 177 -2.31 -6.67 19.57
CA GLU A 177 -2.82 -5.65 20.47
C GLU A 177 -3.35 -4.48 19.60
N VAL A 178 -4.68 -4.38 19.50
CA VAL A 178 -5.34 -3.33 18.70
C VAL A 178 -5.16 -2.00 19.42
N LEU A 179 -4.31 -1.13 18.90
CA LEU A 179 -4.03 0.19 19.47
C LEU A 179 -5.23 1.14 19.47
N ALA A 180 -6.27 0.85 18.67
CA ALA A 180 -7.51 1.62 18.72
C ALA A 180 -8.39 1.33 19.95
N GLU A 181 -8.20 0.16 20.58
CA GLU A 181 -8.82 -0.15 21.88
C GLU A 181 -7.94 0.34 23.04
N ALA A 182 -6.64 0.51 22.80
CA ALA A 182 -5.74 1.20 23.71
C ALA A 182 -5.96 2.73 23.66
N PRO A 183 -5.79 3.45 24.78
CA PRO A 183 -6.01 4.91 24.86
C PRO A 183 -4.98 5.78 24.08
N GLY A 184 -4.27 5.22 23.10
CA GLY A 184 -3.08 5.82 22.47
C GLY A 184 -3.25 6.33 21.03
N TRP A 185 -4.33 6.02 20.31
CA TRP A 185 -4.54 6.55 18.95
C TRP A 185 -5.44 7.79 18.97
N GLY A 186 -4.84 8.98 18.86
CA GLY A 186 -5.52 10.26 18.91
C GLY A 186 -5.47 11.06 17.60
N GLU A 187 -6.00 12.28 17.66
CA GLU A 187 -6.02 13.21 16.52
C GLU A 187 -4.61 13.62 16.07
N ALA A 188 -3.67 13.72 17.01
CA ALA A 188 -2.29 14.06 16.72
C ALA A 188 -1.54 12.92 16.02
N GLU A 189 -1.78 11.66 16.38
CA GLU A 189 -1.28 10.48 15.67
C GLU A 189 -1.88 10.40 14.25
N ALA A 190 -3.16 10.69 14.10
CA ALA A 190 -3.81 10.76 12.79
C ALA A 190 -3.18 11.86 11.90
N ARG A 191 -2.89 13.05 12.46
CA ARG A 191 -2.16 14.11 11.76
C ARG A 191 -0.74 13.70 11.38
N LEU A 192 0.01 13.13 12.32
CA LEU A 192 1.38 12.62 12.08
C LEU A 192 1.39 11.61 10.93
N THR A 193 0.51 10.62 10.98
CA THR A 193 0.48 9.54 10.00
C THR A 193 -0.10 9.99 8.66
N GLY A 194 -1.03 10.95 8.65
CA GLY A 194 -1.51 11.59 7.43
C GLY A 194 -0.40 12.34 6.66
N GLU A 195 0.46 13.08 7.37
CA GLU A 195 1.62 13.74 6.77
C GLU A 195 2.67 12.73 6.30
N LEU A 196 2.95 11.70 7.09
CA LEU A 196 3.88 10.65 6.69
C LEU A 196 3.36 9.83 5.49
N ALA A 197 2.04 9.68 5.33
CA ALA A 197 1.45 9.03 4.15
C ALA A 197 1.67 9.85 2.87
N LEU A 198 1.72 11.18 2.97
CA LEU A 198 2.13 12.05 1.87
C LEU A 198 3.63 11.95 1.61
N ASP A 199 4.44 12.19 2.63
CA ASP A 199 5.90 12.12 2.58
C ASP A 199 6.46 11.41 3.81
N GLY A 200 6.82 10.14 3.61
CA GLY A 200 7.40 9.30 4.65
C GLY A 200 8.79 9.76 5.11
N ARG A 201 9.41 10.73 4.42
CA ARG A 201 10.67 11.39 4.82
C ARG A 201 10.47 12.87 5.21
N ALA A 202 9.24 13.31 5.46
CA ALA A 202 8.93 14.63 5.98
C ALA A 202 9.83 15.04 7.15
N ASP A 203 10.18 16.33 7.19
CA ASP A 203 11.09 16.86 8.21
C ASP A 203 10.43 16.87 9.58
N VAL A 204 11.23 16.62 10.63
CA VAL A 204 10.70 16.54 12.00
C VAL A 204 10.10 17.87 12.45
N ALA A 205 10.61 19.02 11.97
CA ALA A 205 10.06 20.32 12.29
C ALA A 205 8.68 20.54 11.64
N GLU A 206 8.50 20.09 10.39
CA GLU A 206 7.20 20.13 9.70
C GLU A 206 6.17 19.26 10.43
N LEU A 207 6.56 18.03 10.79
CA LEU A 207 5.71 17.11 11.55
C LEU A 207 5.37 17.66 12.94
N ALA A 208 6.31 18.32 13.62
CA ALA A 208 6.08 19.00 14.90
C ALA A 208 5.04 20.12 14.77
N ALA A 209 5.14 20.95 13.72
CA ALA A 209 4.20 22.03 13.46
C ALA A 209 2.77 21.52 13.20
N VAL A 210 2.61 20.45 12.41
CA VAL A 210 1.27 19.90 12.09
C VAL A 210 0.65 19.15 13.27
N THR A 211 1.45 18.46 14.08
CA THR A 211 0.96 17.69 15.23
C THR A 211 0.69 18.56 16.46
N GLY A 212 1.45 19.65 16.64
CA GLY A 212 1.53 20.45 17.86
C GLY A 212 2.51 19.89 18.89
N TRP A 213 3.31 18.88 18.53
CA TRP A 213 4.27 18.23 19.42
C TRP A 213 5.68 18.84 19.32
N SER A 214 6.51 18.60 20.33
CA SER A 214 7.95 18.85 20.22
C SER A 214 8.62 17.85 19.26
N ALA A 215 9.77 18.23 18.70
CA ALA A 215 10.55 17.36 17.82
C ALA A 215 10.99 16.04 18.49
N SER A 216 11.25 16.06 19.80
CA SER A 216 11.57 14.84 20.57
C SER A 216 10.37 13.90 20.69
N THR A 217 9.17 14.45 20.93
CA THR A 217 7.92 13.69 20.97
C THR A 217 7.62 13.07 19.60
N VAL A 218 7.71 13.84 18.50
CA VAL A 218 7.51 13.31 17.13
C VAL A 218 8.44 12.11 16.86
N ARG A 219 9.75 12.24 17.16
CA ARG A 219 10.72 11.14 16.98
C ARG A 219 10.34 9.91 17.81
N ARG A 220 9.96 10.10 19.08
CA ARG A 220 9.54 9.02 19.97
C ARG A 220 8.29 8.31 19.44
N HIS A 221 7.29 9.06 18.95
CA HIS A 221 6.07 8.46 18.39
C HIS A 221 6.33 7.69 17.11
N ILE A 222 7.14 8.22 16.18
CA ILE A 222 7.52 7.47 14.97
C ILE A 222 8.24 6.17 15.34
N ALA A 223 9.21 6.24 16.26
CA ALA A 223 9.94 5.04 16.71
C ALA A 223 9.02 4.03 17.39
N GLY A 224 8.13 4.48 18.29
CA GLY A 224 7.16 3.62 18.98
C GLY A 224 6.17 2.95 18.02
N LEU A 225 5.61 3.70 17.06
CA LEU A 225 4.70 3.15 16.06
C LEU A 225 5.39 2.15 15.12
N ARG A 226 6.66 2.37 14.78
CA ARG A 226 7.46 1.40 14.01
C ARG A 226 7.74 0.14 14.83
N ALA A 227 8.14 0.28 16.08
CA ALA A 227 8.42 -0.85 16.97
C ALA A 227 7.17 -1.69 17.25
N ALA A 228 6.00 -1.05 17.35
CA ALA A 228 4.71 -1.72 17.48
C ALA A 228 4.19 -2.35 16.16
N GLY A 229 4.91 -2.22 15.05
CA GLY A 229 4.48 -2.72 13.74
C GLY A 229 3.27 -1.99 13.16
N VAL A 230 2.94 -0.81 13.68
CA VAL A 230 1.77 -0.02 13.27
C VAL A 230 2.11 0.87 12.08
N LEU A 231 3.31 1.44 12.06
CA LEU A 231 3.80 2.30 11.00
C LEU A 231 4.99 1.64 10.29
N HIS A 232 4.88 1.46 8.99
CA HIS A 232 5.97 1.04 8.13
C HIS A 232 6.20 2.07 7.01
N PHE A 233 7.38 2.06 6.42
CA PHE A 233 7.72 2.95 5.32
C PHE A 233 7.96 2.14 4.06
N GLU A 234 7.32 2.52 2.97
CA GLU A 234 7.50 1.89 1.67
C GLU A 234 7.93 2.91 0.62
N VAL A 235 8.62 2.43 -0.41
CA VAL A 235 8.89 3.23 -1.60
C VAL A 235 7.82 2.95 -2.64
N ASP A 236 6.99 3.94 -2.87
CA ASP A 236 6.02 3.99 -3.96
C ASP A 236 6.76 4.32 -5.27
N VAL A 237 6.94 3.30 -6.10
CA VAL A 237 7.61 3.35 -7.41
C VAL A 237 6.89 2.39 -8.35
N SER A 238 6.74 2.77 -9.63
CA SER A 238 6.11 1.91 -10.62
C SER A 238 6.99 0.68 -10.95
N PRO A 239 6.44 -0.55 -10.89
CA PRO A 239 7.08 -1.79 -11.36
C PRO A 239 7.65 -1.70 -12.79
N SER A 240 7.04 -0.88 -13.65
CA SER A 240 7.52 -0.67 -15.02
C SER A 240 8.94 -0.11 -15.10
N HIS A 241 9.40 0.66 -14.10
CA HIS A 241 10.79 1.14 -14.05
C HIS A 241 11.82 0.01 -13.80
N PHE A 242 11.36 -1.16 -13.37
CA PHE A 242 12.16 -2.36 -13.16
C PHE A 242 11.95 -3.43 -14.25
N GLY A 243 11.23 -3.08 -15.32
CA GLY A 243 10.95 -4.00 -16.43
C GLY A 243 9.79 -4.95 -16.16
N PHE A 244 8.84 -4.55 -15.31
CA PHE A 244 7.58 -5.26 -15.08
C PHE A 244 6.38 -4.35 -15.42
N PRO A 245 6.10 -4.12 -16.72
CA PRO A 245 5.02 -3.25 -17.16
C PRO A 245 3.63 -3.90 -17.08
N VAL A 246 3.56 -5.23 -17.02
CA VAL A 246 2.30 -5.97 -16.98
C VAL A 246 1.93 -6.26 -15.54
N GLU A 247 0.75 -5.82 -15.15
CA GLU A 247 0.17 -6.13 -13.85
C GLU A 247 -1.15 -6.89 -14.04
N ALA A 248 -1.30 -8.00 -13.32
CA ALA A 248 -2.54 -8.75 -13.31
C ALA A 248 -3.05 -8.94 -11.87
N LEU A 249 -4.37 -8.95 -11.73
CA LEU A 249 -5.08 -9.29 -10.51
C LEU A 249 -5.64 -10.69 -10.64
N LEU A 250 -5.45 -11.50 -9.61
CA LEU A 250 -5.89 -12.87 -9.52
C LEU A 250 -6.87 -13.01 -8.35
N TRP A 251 -8.03 -13.60 -8.62
CA TRP A 251 -8.95 -14.04 -7.59
C TRP A 251 -9.01 -15.55 -7.62
N LEU A 252 -8.58 -16.17 -6.52
CA LEU A 252 -8.39 -17.60 -6.41
C LEU A 252 -9.43 -18.19 -5.46
N GLU A 253 -10.10 -19.22 -5.93
CA GLU A 253 -10.92 -20.11 -5.10
C GLU A 253 -10.03 -21.24 -4.61
N VAL A 254 -9.60 -21.13 -3.35
CA VAL A 254 -8.70 -22.08 -2.69
C VAL A 254 -9.49 -22.89 -1.67
N SER A 255 -9.35 -24.22 -1.72
CA SER A 255 -9.98 -25.09 -0.72
C SER A 255 -9.47 -24.79 0.69
N PRO A 256 -10.32 -24.84 1.74
CA PRO A 256 -9.89 -24.46 3.10
C PRO A 256 -8.67 -25.22 3.61
N ALA A 257 -8.55 -26.52 3.27
CA ALA A 257 -7.42 -27.35 3.68
C ALA A 257 -6.10 -26.96 3.00
N ALA A 258 -6.15 -26.38 1.80
CA ALA A 258 -4.97 -25.95 1.04
C ALA A 258 -4.57 -24.50 1.31
N LEU A 259 -5.40 -23.72 2.02
CA LEU A 259 -5.21 -22.28 2.21
C LEU A 259 -3.83 -21.95 2.78
N GLY A 260 -3.38 -22.68 3.81
CA GLY A 260 -2.06 -22.50 4.40
C GLY A 260 -0.93 -22.65 3.38
N GLY A 261 -0.86 -23.81 2.72
CA GLY A 261 0.20 -24.10 1.74
C GLY A 261 0.18 -23.17 0.52
N VAL A 262 -1.00 -22.82 0.01
CA VAL A 262 -1.11 -21.86 -1.11
C VAL A 262 -0.64 -20.47 -0.68
N THR A 263 -1.05 -19.99 0.49
CA THR A 263 -0.62 -18.66 0.96
C THR A 263 0.87 -18.57 1.25
N GLU A 264 1.45 -19.65 1.79
CA GLU A 264 2.89 -19.76 2.02
C GLU A 264 3.65 -19.73 0.69
N ALA A 265 3.23 -20.52 -0.30
CA ALA A 265 3.86 -20.53 -1.63
C ALA A 265 3.76 -19.15 -2.31
N LEU A 266 2.57 -18.52 -2.32
CA LEU A 266 2.39 -17.19 -2.90
C LEU A 266 3.27 -16.13 -2.24
N SER A 267 3.59 -16.26 -0.94
CA SER A 267 4.50 -15.34 -0.25
C SER A 267 5.95 -15.41 -0.74
N GLN A 268 6.33 -16.54 -1.36
CA GLN A 268 7.67 -16.81 -1.86
C GLN A 268 7.82 -16.53 -3.37
N HIS A 269 6.71 -16.47 -4.11
CA HIS A 269 6.72 -16.25 -5.56
C HIS A 269 7.15 -14.82 -5.88
N ALA A 270 8.23 -14.67 -6.66
CA ALA A 270 8.76 -13.36 -7.04
C ALA A 270 7.77 -12.52 -7.87
N ALA A 271 6.86 -13.16 -8.62
CA ALA A 271 5.84 -12.47 -9.38
C ALA A 271 4.76 -11.82 -8.49
N VAL A 272 4.57 -12.28 -7.26
CA VAL A 272 3.48 -11.83 -6.37
C VAL A 272 3.92 -10.54 -5.65
N ALA A 273 3.34 -9.42 -6.06
CA ALA A 273 3.56 -8.12 -5.42
C ALA A 273 2.76 -7.93 -4.14
N PHE A 274 1.60 -8.57 -4.06
CA PHE A 274 0.77 -8.60 -2.88
C PHE A 274 -0.16 -9.80 -2.96
N ALA A 275 -0.44 -10.42 -1.83
CA ALA A 275 -1.50 -11.41 -1.73
C ALA A 275 -2.14 -11.35 -0.35
N ALA A 276 -3.43 -11.67 -0.28
CA ALA A 276 -4.16 -11.73 0.96
C ALA A 276 -5.28 -12.77 0.91
N VAL A 277 -5.57 -13.34 2.08
CA VAL A 277 -6.79 -14.09 2.32
C VAL A 277 -7.94 -13.09 2.49
N THR A 278 -9.01 -13.28 1.72
CA THR A 278 -10.19 -12.42 1.71
C THR A 278 -11.46 -13.18 2.04
N THR A 279 -12.46 -12.49 2.59
CA THR A 279 -13.83 -13.04 2.64
C THR A 279 -14.46 -13.06 1.25
N GLY A 280 -15.49 -13.89 1.06
CA GLY A 280 -16.28 -13.93 -0.16
C GLY A 280 -16.08 -15.23 -0.94
N ARG A 281 -16.48 -15.21 -2.22
CA ARG A 281 -16.43 -16.39 -3.09
C ARG A 281 -15.02 -16.82 -3.45
N THR A 282 -14.09 -15.86 -3.49
CA THR A 282 -12.67 -16.11 -3.71
C THR A 282 -11.98 -15.88 -2.38
N SER A 283 -11.30 -16.93 -1.92
CA SER A 283 -10.67 -16.97 -0.60
C SER A 283 -9.29 -16.32 -0.59
N VAL A 284 -8.67 -16.13 -1.77
CA VAL A 284 -7.38 -15.47 -1.91
C VAL A 284 -7.41 -14.47 -3.07
N PHE A 285 -6.92 -13.26 -2.82
CA PHE A 285 -6.63 -12.25 -3.83
C PHE A 285 -5.11 -12.09 -3.97
N ALA A 286 -4.61 -11.97 -5.20
CA ALA A 286 -3.21 -11.70 -5.47
C ALA A 286 -3.03 -10.65 -6.58
N MET A 287 -2.00 -9.81 -6.44
CA MET A 287 -1.54 -8.88 -7.46
C MET A 287 -0.19 -9.39 -7.96
N VAL A 288 -0.08 -9.69 -9.24
CA VAL A 288 1.14 -10.19 -9.87
C VAL A 288 1.71 -9.19 -10.87
N GLN A 289 3.04 -9.16 -10.95
CA GLN A 289 3.80 -8.26 -11.81
C GLN A 289 4.67 -9.08 -12.74
N CYS A 290 4.53 -8.86 -14.04
CA CYS A 290 5.14 -9.65 -15.10
C CYS A 290 5.86 -8.74 -16.11
N ARG A 291 6.86 -9.31 -16.82
CA ARG A 291 7.64 -8.58 -17.83
C ARG A 291 6.82 -8.29 -19.09
N ASP A 292 5.93 -9.21 -19.42
CA ASP A 292 5.04 -9.19 -20.57
C ASP A 292 3.89 -10.20 -20.32
N THR A 293 3.03 -10.36 -21.32
CA THR A 293 1.89 -11.30 -21.26
C THR A 293 2.29 -12.76 -21.36
N ASP A 294 3.44 -13.07 -21.97
CA ASP A 294 3.94 -14.44 -22.08
C ASP A 294 4.47 -14.91 -20.73
N ALA A 295 5.23 -14.06 -20.03
CA ALA A 295 5.65 -14.30 -18.66
C ALA A 295 4.46 -14.43 -17.69
N LEU A 296 3.36 -13.71 -17.94
CA LEU A 296 2.12 -13.92 -17.18
C LEU A 296 1.55 -15.31 -17.47
N TYR A 297 1.44 -15.71 -18.73
CA TYR A 297 0.98 -17.05 -19.09
C TYR A 297 1.83 -18.14 -18.44
N ASP A 298 3.15 -18.04 -18.53
CA ASP A 298 4.10 -19.00 -17.94
C ASP A 298 3.93 -19.11 -16.42
N TYR A 299 3.75 -17.97 -15.73
CA TYR A 299 3.47 -17.97 -14.30
C TYR A 299 2.15 -18.68 -13.96
N LEU A 300 1.08 -18.37 -14.70
CA LEU A 300 -0.25 -18.95 -14.47
C LEU A 300 -0.27 -20.46 -14.75
N ALA A 301 0.36 -20.90 -15.84
CA ALA A 301 0.40 -22.30 -16.26
C ALA A 301 1.49 -23.14 -15.58
N GLY A 302 2.49 -22.48 -14.98
CA GLY A 302 3.59 -23.10 -14.26
C GLY A 302 3.43 -23.03 -12.75
N GLU A 303 4.12 -22.07 -12.12
CA GLU A 303 4.21 -21.93 -10.65
C GLU A 303 2.84 -21.91 -9.97
N LEU A 304 1.87 -21.18 -10.53
CA LEU A 304 0.55 -21.07 -9.91
C LEU A 304 -0.30 -22.34 -10.10
N ALA A 305 -0.32 -22.91 -11.30
CA ALA A 305 -1.07 -24.14 -11.59
C ALA A 305 -0.53 -25.36 -10.81
N ALA A 306 0.75 -25.35 -10.44
CA ALA A 306 1.37 -26.40 -9.62
C ALA A 306 0.86 -26.40 -8.16
N LEU A 307 0.21 -25.33 -7.69
CA LEU A 307 -0.28 -25.24 -6.32
C LEU A 307 -1.56 -26.08 -6.14
N PRO A 308 -1.54 -27.13 -5.29
CA PRO A 308 -2.71 -27.97 -5.08
C PRO A 308 -3.81 -27.20 -4.36
N GLY A 309 -5.06 -27.46 -4.74
CA GLY A 309 -6.24 -26.94 -4.05
C GLY A 309 -6.78 -25.61 -4.56
N ILE A 310 -6.20 -25.04 -5.62
CA ILE A 310 -6.81 -23.95 -6.41
C ILE A 310 -7.85 -24.57 -7.35
N GLY A 311 -9.14 -24.31 -7.11
CA GLY A 311 -10.24 -24.86 -7.91
C GLY A 311 -10.63 -23.97 -9.08
N ARG A 312 -10.69 -22.66 -8.85
CA ARG A 312 -11.04 -21.66 -9.87
C ARG A 312 -10.15 -20.44 -9.73
N MET A 313 -9.82 -19.84 -10.86
CA MET A 313 -9.08 -18.58 -10.94
C MET A 313 -9.78 -17.62 -11.89
N GLU A 314 -9.89 -16.37 -11.45
CA GLU A 314 -10.20 -15.25 -12.33
C GLU A 314 -8.95 -14.38 -12.47
N THR A 315 -8.69 -13.90 -13.69
CA THR A 315 -7.53 -13.06 -14.01
C THR A 315 -8.01 -11.80 -14.70
N ALA A 316 -7.45 -10.65 -14.33
CA ALA A 316 -7.71 -9.39 -15.02
C ALA A 316 -6.43 -8.55 -15.11
N LEU A 317 -6.17 -7.97 -16.28
CA LEU A 317 -5.06 -7.04 -16.47
C LEU A 317 -5.43 -5.65 -15.95
N VAL A 318 -4.50 -5.01 -15.27
CA VAL A 318 -4.62 -3.61 -14.86
C VAL A 318 -4.20 -2.72 -16.03
N GLN A 319 -5.06 -1.78 -16.42
CA GLN A 319 -4.72 -0.82 -17.48
C GLN A 319 -3.71 0.22 -16.98
N ARG A 320 -4.00 0.80 -15.81
CA ARG A 320 -3.18 1.80 -15.14
C ARG A 320 -3.55 1.85 -13.67
N ARG A 321 -2.63 2.30 -12.81
CA ARG A 321 -2.96 2.67 -11.43
C ARG A 321 -3.19 4.17 -11.32
N ALA A 322 -4.40 4.56 -10.94
CA ALA A 322 -4.75 5.95 -10.68
C ALA A 322 -4.29 6.41 -9.28
N LYS A 323 -4.23 5.47 -8.33
CA LYS A 323 -3.71 5.67 -6.96
C LYS A 323 -3.04 4.39 -6.47
N ARG A 324 -1.95 4.50 -5.71
CA ARG A 324 -1.21 3.37 -5.12
C ARG A 324 -1.43 3.35 -3.60
N ALA A 325 -0.42 2.98 -2.80
CA ALA A 325 -0.56 2.79 -1.35
C ALA A 325 -0.79 4.10 -0.56
N GLY A 326 -0.22 5.23 -1.00
CA GLY A 326 -0.40 6.53 -0.34
C GLY A 326 -1.54 7.39 -0.92
N PRO A 327 -1.91 8.50 -0.26
CA PRO A 327 -2.80 9.53 -0.81
C PRO A 327 -2.34 10.02 -2.19
N LEU A 328 -3.30 10.51 -2.98
CA LEU A 328 -3.00 11.20 -4.25
C LEU A 328 -2.24 12.49 -3.97
N LEU A 329 -1.18 12.78 -4.72
CA LEU A 329 -0.48 14.06 -4.66
C LEU A 329 -1.36 15.14 -5.31
N LEU A 330 -1.92 16.03 -4.50
CA LEU A 330 -2.42 17.34 -4.96
C LEU A 330 -1.27 18.36 -4.86
N PRO A 331 -1.15 19.31 -5.80
CA PRO A 331 -0.16 20.38 -5.73
C PRO A 331 -0.42 21.32 -4.53
N SER A 332 0.15 21.03 -3.35
CA SER A 332 0.06 21.83 -2.10
C SER A 332 -1.04 21.45 -1.10
N ALA A 333 -0.70 21.65 0.18
CA ALA A 333 -1.63 21.54 1.31
C ALA A 333 -2.78 22.57 1.25
N ALA A 334 -2.57 23.72 0.60
CA ALA A 334 -3.59 24.73 0.38
C ALA A 334 -4.62 24.29 -0.68
N GLU A 335 -4.17 23.67 -1.78
CA GLU A 335 -5.06 23.06 -2.78
C GLU A 335 -5.84 21.88 -2.20
N ARG A 336 -5.21 21.12 -1.29
CA ARG A 336 -5.89 20.08 -0.51
C ARG A 336 -6.99 20.67 0.37
N ALA A 337 -6.71 21.69 1.18
CA ALA A 337 -7.70 22.31 2.07
C ALA A 337 -8.82 23.08 1.33
N GLN A 338 -8.53 23.65 0.15
CA GLN A 338 -9.51 24.38 -0.67
C GLN A 338 -10.42 23.44 -1.48
N ARG A 339 -9.90 22.34 -2.03
CA ARG A 339 -10.73 21.36 -2.77
C ARG A 339 -11.39 20.34 -1.84
N PHE A 340 -10.75 20.04 -0.73
CA PHE A 340 -11.17 19.04 0.25
C PHE A 340 -10.87 19.59 1.65
N PRO A 341 -11.74 20.43 2.22
CA PRO A 341 -11.70 20.61 3.68
C PRO A 341 -11.66 19.20 4.26
N PRO A 342 -10.77 18.88 5.23
CA PRO A 342 -10.81 17.60 5.89
C PRO A 342 -12.26 17.43 6.33
N ARG A 343 -13.01 16.57 5.63
CA ARG A 343 -14.27 16.14 6.17
C ARG A 343 -13.81 15.51 7.47
N PRO A 344 -14.31 15.96 8.63
CA PRO A 344 -14.08 15.18 9.83
C PRO A 344 -14.50 13.78 9.39
N THR A 345 -13.56 12.86 9.33
CA THR A 345 -13.88 11.45 9.31
C THR A 345 -14.72 11.32 10.56
N ALA A 346 -16.04 11.39 10.39
CA ALA A 346 -17.01 11.35 11.46
C ALA A 346 -17.10 9.89 11.92
N TYR A 347 -15.95 9.31 12.18
CA TYR A 347 -15.76 8.11 12.94
C TYR A 347 -15.25 8.62 14.29
N ARG A 348 -16.13 9.34 15.00
CA ARG A 348 -15.99 9.47 16.45
C ARG A 348 -15.99 8.04 16.96
N VAL A 349 -14.83 7.54 17.39
CA VAL A 349 -14.79 6.43 18.33
C VAL A 349 -15.60 6.92 19.53
N SER A 350 -16.84 6.44 19.62
CA SER A 350 -17.71 6.77 20.73
C SER A 350 -16.98 6.34 21.99
N ARG A 351 -16.52 7.30 22.79
CA ARG A 351 -16.19 7.02 24.19
C ARG A 351 -17.51 6.55 24.81
N MET A 352 -17.64 5.24 25.04
CA MET A 352 -18.67 4.74 25.94
C MET A 352 -18.49 5.50 27.25
N ARG A 353 -19.48 6.35 27.58
CA ARG A 353 -19.62 6.88 28.93
C ARG A 353 -19.96 5.68 29.80
N THR A 354 -19.02 5.28 30.65
CA THR A 354 -19.31 4.46 31.82
C THR A 354 -20.20 5.30 32.73
N SER A 355 -21.45 4.88 32.87
CA SER A 355 -22.36 5.33 33.93
C SER A 355 -22.08 4.57 35.21
#